data_AF-A0AAV7AU27-F1
#
_entry.id   AF-A0AAV7AU27-F1
#
_cell.length_a   1.000
_cell.length_b   1.000
_cell.length_c   1.000
_cell.angle_alpha   90.00
_cell.angle_beta   90.00
_cell.angle_gamma   90.00
#
_symmetry.space_group_name_H-M   'P 1'
#
loop_
_entity.id
_entity.type
_entity.pdbx_description
1 polymer ?
#
loop_
_entity_poly.entity_id
_entity_poly.type
_entity_poly.pdbx_seq_one_letter_code
_entity_poly.pdbx_strand_id
1 'polypeptide(L)'
;MHTYSGRVCRFYGLWKLSMLLDDEDLDDVPDLSDGDDDAAWDDEDDGGAGAEVRCLFCDRTQPSPEETFTHCRSQHRFDIQQIIALHGLDFYGYIKLINYIRSTSCSAESLTNVSGHKPWDKEEFFKPVIPDDGLLQYDFEDMEPDGGKSCNTNQCTEPSLQDRLKQAENRAQEAEANLANALQELQRMRQLAQDFVMNADVRCGSSSAGAIADLDENEDGAYFGSYGHFGIHEEMLKDAVRTESYRNFMYQNSDLFKDKVVLDVGCGTGILSMFAAKAGAKKVYGVDQSEIIYQAMDIIRLNKLEDRISLIKGRIEEIDLPLEKVDIIISEWMGYFLLFESMLDSVIYAKDKYLSAGGAVYPDRCNISLVALCDLQKHTGKLTFWDDVYGFNMSSMKKAVLPEAIVEIVNPDTIVSEPFIIKDINCLTAAVKDLDFCTDFSLPITRDGTCT
;
A
#
# COMPACT_ATOMS: atom_id res chain seq x y z
N MET A 1 15.52 -39.52 -13.61
CA MET A 1 14.61 -38.40 -13.28
C MET A 1 14.72 -38.20 -11.78
N HIS A 2 15.27 -37.08 -11.34
CA HIS A 2 15.29 -36.74 -9.92
C HIS A 2 13.92 -36.23 -9.50
N THR A 3 13.54 -36.48 -8.25
CA THR A 3 12.27 -36.05 -7.66
C THR A 3 12.57 -35.30 -6.40
N TYR A 4 12.07 -34.08 -6.26
CA TYR A 4 12.11 -33.32 -5.01
C TYR A 4 10.88 -33.68 -4.19
N SER A 5 11.09 -34.20 -2.97
CA SER A 5 9.98 -34.61 -2.11
C SER A 5 10.02 -33.89 -0.77
N GLY A 6 8.85 -33.64 -0.21
CA GLY A 6 8.71 -32.92 1.04
C GLY A 6 7.32 -33.09 1.64
N ARG A 7 7.10 -32.41 2.75
CA ARG A 7 5.81 -32.29 3.42
C ARG A 7 5.48 -30.82 3.61
N VAL A 8 4.29 -30.45 3.19
CA VAL A 8 3.69 -29.13 3.49
C VAL A 8 2.55 -29.33 4.48
N CYS A 9 2.48 -28.46 5.47
CA CYS A 9 1.40 -28.45 6.46
C CYS A 9 0.84 -27.03 6.62
N ARG A 10 -0.48 -26.95 6.82
CA ARG A 10 -1.17 -25.76 7.31
C ARG A 10 -1.80 -26.09 8.66
N PHE A 11 -1.49 -25.28 9.67
CA PHE A 11 -2.08 -25.38 11.00
C PHE A 11 -2.44 -23.99 11.50
N TYR A 12 -3.71 -23.77 11.88
CA TYR A 12 -4.17 -22.51 12.44
C TYR A 12 -3.83 -21.30 11.56
N GLY A 13 -3.95 -21.45 10.24
CA GLY A 13 -3.61 -20.39 9.27
C GLY A 13 -2.14 -20.27 8.91
N LEU A 14 -1.23 -20.93 9.64
CA LEU A 14 0.21 -20.88 9.40
C LEU A 14 0.68 -22.02 8.50
N TRP A 15 1.57 -21.70 7.57
CA TRP A 15 2.16 -22.65 6.64
C TRP A 15 3.54 -23.10 7.10
N LYS A 16 3.82 -24.40 6.96
CA LYS A 16 5.13 -24.98 7.19
C LYS A 16 5.51 -25.91 6.05
N LEU A 17 6.63 -25.63 5.40
CA LEU A 17 7.25 -26.49 4.41
C LEU A 17 8.44 -27.20 5.03
N SER A 18 8.55 -28.51 4.82
CA SER A 18 9.68 -29.33 5.24
C SER A 18 10.12 -30.20 4.07
N MET A 19 11.41 -30.16 3.74
CA MET A 19 11.96 -31.06 2.73
C MET A 19 12.28 -32.40 3.37
N LEU A 20 12.02 -33.49 2.65
CA LEU A 20 12.47 -34.83 3.02
C LEU A 20 13.82 -35.03 2.31
N LEU A 21 14.88 -34.40 2.83
CA LEU A 21 16.25 -34.71 2.42
C LEU A 21 16.75 -35.89 3.26
N ASP A 22 17.51 -36.79 2.64
CA ASP A 22 18.35 -37.73 3.39
C ASP A 22 19.38 -36.89 4.18
N ASP A 23 19.51 -37.16 5.48
CA ASP A 23 20.16 -36.35 6.54
C ASP A 23 21.70 -36.08 6.38
N GLU A 24 22.29 -36.04 5.18
CA GLU A 24 23.78 -36.00 5.07
C GLU A 24 24.45 -34.67 4.65
N ASP A 25 23.75 -33.61 4.23
CA ASP A 25 24.45 -32.44 3.60
C ASP A 25 24.19 -31.04 4.21
N LEU A 26 23.75 -30.92 5.48
CA LEU A 26 23.45 -29.61 6.09
C LEU A 26 24.48 -29.08 7.12
N ASP A 27 25.72 -29.55 7.12
CA ASP A 27 26.75 -29.12 8.09
C ASP A 27 27.94 -28.31 7.52
N ASP A 28 28.03 -28.04 6.21
CA ASP A 28 29.15 -27.26 5.66
C ASP A 28 28.78 -25.79 5.38
N VAL A 29 28.76 -24.97 6.44
CA VAL A 29 28.96 -23.52 6.30
C VAL A 29 30.40 -23.22 6.73
N PRO A 30 31.30 -22.75 5.84
CA PRO A 30 32.68 -22.49 6.21
C PRO A 30 32.76 -21.32 7.19
N ASP A 31 33.33 -21.60 8.36
CA ASP A 31 33.81 -20.63 9.32
C ASP A 31 35.00 -19.86 8.72
N LEU A 32 34.80 -18.61 8.32
CA LEU A 32 35.87 -17.75 7.81
C LEU A 32 36.26 -16.73 8.87
N SER A 33 37.42 -17.03 9.46
CA SER A 33 38.13 -16.30 10.50
C SER A 33 38.44 -14.85 10.16
N ASP A 34 38.38 -14.04 11.22
CA ASP A 34 38.88 -12.68 11.37
C ASP A 34 40.12 -12.33 10.54
N GLY A 35 39.97 -11.31 9.68
CA GLY A 35 41.05 -10.54 9.12
C GLY A 35 40.90 -9.09 9.58
N ASP A 36 41.64 -8.73 10.63
CA ASP A 36 41.95 -7.35 10.98
C ASP A 36 42.63 -6.69 9.78
N ASP A 37 41.98 -5.68 9.19
CA ASP A 37 42.65 -4.65 8.41
C ASP A 37 42.06 -3.29 8.81
N ASP A 38 42.73 -2.66 9.77
CA ASP A 38 42.56 -1.28 10.16
C ASP A 38 42.96 -0.35 8.99
N ALA A 39 42.04 -0.11 8.06
CA ALA A 39 42.13 1.01 7.14
C ALA A 39 41.54 2.25 7.81
N ALA A 40 42.41 3.06 8.40
CA ALA A 40 42.10 4.41 8.86
C ALA A 40 41.49 5.20 7.70
N TRP A 41 40.28 5.72 7.91
CA TRP A 41 39.57 6.58 6.98
C TRP A 41 40.32 7.92 6.91
N ASP A 42 40.93 8.21 5.75
CA ASP A 42 41.20 9.58 5.35
C ASP A 42 39.83 10.20 5.03
N ASP A 43 39.39 11.11 5.89
CA ASP A 43 38.28 12.01 5.59
C ASP A 43 38.73 12.91 4.43
N GLU A 44 38.42 12.53 3.18
CA GLU A 44 38.29 13.51 2.11
C GLU A 44 36.99 14.30 2.36
N ASP A 45 37.15 15.32 3.21
CA ASP A 45 36.39 16.57 3.19
C ASP A 45 36.35 17.07 1.74
N ASP A 46 35.29 16.71 0.98
CA ASP A 46 34.97 17.37 -0.29
C ASP A 46 34.45 18.77 0.02
N GLY A 47 35.39 19.63 0.39
CA GLY A 47 35.21 21.06 0.52
C GLY A 47 34.78 21.66 -0.81
N GLY A 48 33.48 21.93 -0.92
CA GLY A 48 32.89 23.05 -1.63
C GLY A 48 33.52 23.46 -2.97
N ALA A 49 33.10 22.80 -4.05
CA ALA A 49 33.02 23.46 -5.34
C ALA A 49 31.69 24.23 -5.41
N GLY A 50 31.70 25.54 -5.12
CA GLY A 50 30.52 26.40 -5.19
C GLY A 50 29.81 26.28 -6.54
N ALA A 51 28.62 25.69 -6.53
CA ALA A 51 27.79 25.58 -7.73
C ALA A 51 27.35 26.99 -8.17
N GLU A 52 27.68 27.39 -9.39
CA GLU A 52 27.25 28.67 -9.93
C GLU A 52 25.71 28.75 -10.04
N VAL A 53 25.09 29.63 -9.27
CA VAL A 53 23.63 29.80 -9.20
C VAL A 53 23.17 30.93 -10.12
N ARG A 54 22.19 30.66 -10.99
CA ARG A 54 21.67 31.65 -11.95
C ARG A 54 20.70 32.63 -11.28
N CYS A 55 20.79 33.92 -11.60
CA CYS A 55 19.81 34.93 -11.18
C CYS A 55 18.39 34.66 -11.70
N LEU A 56 17.36 34.96 -10.89
CA LEU A 56 15.94 34.79 -11.25
C LEU A 56 15.47 35.62 -12.46
N PHE A 57 16.08 36.78 -12.71
CA PHE A 57 15.58 37.77 -13.68
C PHE A 57 16.58 38.13 -14.78
N CYS A 58 17.80 37.58 -14.77
CA CYS A 58 18.80 37.81 -15.81
C CYS A 58 19.73 36.61 -16.00
N ASP A 59 20.60 36.70 -17.01
CA ASP A 59 21.51 35.61 -17.40
C ASP A 59 22.82 35.57 -16.60
N ARG A 60 22.92 36.31 -15.50
CA ARG A 60 24.12 36.31 -14.64
C ARG A 60 24.08 35.14 -13.66
N THR A 61 25.20 34.46 -13.49
CA THR A 61 25.44 33.48 -12.43
C THR A 61 26.19 34.12 -11.26
N GLN A 62 25.93 33.65 -10.04
CA GLN A 62 26.59 34.05 -8.81
C GLN A 62 27.15 32.80 -8.12
N PRO A 63 28.21 32.91 -7.31
CA PRO A 63 28.85 31.77 -6.67
C PRO A 63 28.03 31.15 -5.52
N SER A 64 26.96 31.82 -5.05
CA SER A 64 26.06 31.26 -4.04
C SER A 64 24.61 31.76 -4.17
N PRO A 65 23.64 31.06 -3.55
CA PRO A 65 22.25 31.53 -3.42
C PRO A 65 22.14 32.90 -2.73
N GLU A 66 22.90 33.16 -1.67
CA GLU A 66 22.88 34.43 -0.92
C GLU A 66 23.34 35.61 -1.78
N GLU A 67 24.40 35.40 -2.56
CA GLU A 67 24.87 36.40 -3.53
C GLU A 67 23.83 36.60 -4.64
N THR A 68 23.14 35.54 -5.05
CA THR A 68 22.03 35.60 -6.01
C THR A 68 20.86 36.44 -5.49
N PHE A 69 20.48 36.31 -4.22
CA PHE A 69 19.42 37.13 -3.62
C PHE A 69 19.85 38.59 -3.45
N THR A 70 21.11 38.83 -3.08
CA THR A 70 21.68 40.18 -3.01
C THR A 70 21.68 40.86 -4.39
N HIS A 71 21.99 40.11 -5.44
CA HIS A 71 21.91 40.57 -6.81
C HIS A 71 20.47 40.90 -7.23
N CYS A 72 19.51 40.03 -6.90
CA CYS A 72 18.09 40.27 -7.17
C CYS A 72 17.56 41.53 -6.45
N ARG A 73 17.99 41.76 -5.21
CA ARG A 73 17.62 42.95 -4.42
C ARG A 73 18.19 44.23 -5.05
N SER A 74 19.47 44.22 -5.43
CA SER A 74 20.16 45.42 -5.93
C SER A 74 19.83 45.80 -7.38
N GLN A 75 19.76 44.82 -8.28
CA GLN A 75 19.56 45.07 -9.72
C GLN A 75 18.10 44.95 -10.16
N HIS A 76 17.32 44.09 -9.50
CA HIS A 76 15.95 43.78 -9.89
C HIS A 76 14.89 44.30 -8.91
N ARG A 77 15.32 44.96 -7.82
CA ARG A 77 14.44 45.45 -6.73
C ARG A 77 13.52 44.36 -6.21
N PHE A 78 13.99 43.12 -6.25
CA PHE A 78 13.24 41.95 -5.81
C PHE A 78 13.86 41.41 -4.53
N ASP A 79 13.11 41.45 -3.44
CA ASP A 79 13.53 40.91 -2.16
C ASP A 79 12.75 39.63 -1.86
N ILE A 80 13.42 38.47 -2.00
CA ILE A 80 12.80 37.17 -1.80
C ILE A 80 12.28 37.01 -0.36
N GLN A 81 13.00 37.54 0.63
CA GLN A 81 12.62 37.47 2.04
C GLN A 81 11.32 38.25 2.28
N GLN A 82 11.18 39.41 1.63
CA GLN A 82 9.96 40.22 1.71
C GLN A 82 8.76 39.49 1.11
N ILE A 83 8.93 38.77 0.00
CA ILE A 83 7.85 38.03 -0.67
C ILE A 83 7.44 36.79 0.14
N ILE A 84 8.41 36.06 0.70
CA ILE A 84 8.16 34.92 1.61
C ILE A 84 7.34 35.41 2.81
N ALA A 85 7.77 36.50 3.46
CA ALA A 85 7.09 37.06 4.62
C ALA A 85 5.71 37.64 4.27
N LEU A 86 5.58 38.35 3.15
CA LEU A 86 4.33 38.98 2.73
C LEU A 86 3.25 37.96 2.40
N HIS A 87 3.62 36.83 1.79
CA HIS A 87 2.69 35.81 1.35
C HIS A 87 2.62 34.58 2.26
N GLY A 88 3.44 34.52 3.31
CA GLY A 88 3.53 33.37 4.23
C GLY A 88 3.83 32.09 3.47
N LEU A 89 4.91 32.08 2.67
CA LEU A 89 5.30 30.91 1.88
C LEU A 89 6.03 29.91 2.77
N ASP A 90 5.60 28.65 2.70
CA ASP A 90 6.29 27.48 3.24
C ASP A 90 7.32 26.95 2.24
N PHE A 91 8.04 25.88 2.61
CA PHE A 91 9.06 25.24 1.76
C PHE A 91 8.57 24.99 0.32
N TYR A 92 7.36 24.43 0.22
CA TYR A 92 6.76 24.11 -1.07
C TYR A 92 6.30 25.35 -1.83
N GLY A 93 5.75 26.35 -1.14
CA GLY A 93 5.39 27.64 -1.72
C GLY A 93 6.58 28.41 -2.29
N TYR A 94 7.74 28.31 -1.63
CA TYR A 94 9.01 28.86 -2.13
C TYR A 94 9.45 28.18 -3.44
N ILE A 95 9.48 26.84 -3.48
CA ILE A 95 9.83 26.08 -4.69
C ILE A 95 8.92 26.46 -5.85
N LYS A 96 7.60 26.50 -5.61
CA LYS A 96 6.61 26.88 -6.62
C LYS A 96 6.83 28.30 -7.13
N LEU A 97 7.16 29.25 -6.24
CA LEU A 97 7.45 30.63 -6.63
C LEU A 97 8.69 30.71 -7.53
N ILE A 98 9.79 30.04 -7.17
CA ILE A 98 11.02 30.02 -7.96
C ILE A 98 10.73 29.44 -9.36
N ASN A 99 10.05 28.29 -9.44
CA ASN A 99 9.68 27.68 -10.71
C ASN A 99 8.68 28.52 -11.52
N TYR A 100 7.77 29.24 -10.87
CA TYR A 100 6.88 30.19 -11.52
C TYR A 100 7.66 31.34 -12.17
N ILE A 101 8.61 31.94 -11.45
CA ILE A 101 9.45 33.03 -11.99
C ILE A 101 10.27 32.53 -13.19
N ARG A 102 10.85 31.33 -13.08
CA ARG A 102 11.63 30.70 -14.14
C ARG A 102 10.81 30.38 -15.39
N SER A 103 9.59 29.86 -15.22
CA SER A 103 8.73 29.45 -16.35
C SER A 103 8.06 30.62 -17.05
N THR A 104 7.68 31.68 -16.32
CA THR A 104 6.94 32.82 -16.88
C THR A 104 7.80 34.01 -17.25
N SER A 105 9.07 34.05 -16.80
CA SER A 105 9.98 35.19 -17.00
C SER A 105 9.34 36.54 -16.62
N CYS A 106 8.51 36.53 -15.56
CA CYS A 106 7.77 37.70 -15.13
C CYS A 106 8.67 38.78 -14.51
N SER A 107 8.26 40.05 -14.59
CA SER A 107 8.99 41.15 -13.95
C SER A 107 8.80 41.17 -12.43
N ALA A 108 9.82 41.60 -11.69
CA ALA A 108 9.77 41.73 -10.23
C ALA A 108 8.57 42.55 -9.72
N GLU A 109 8.21 43.63 -10.43
CA GLU A 109 7.08 44.51 -10.09
C GLU A 109 5.70 43.80 -10.13
N SER A 110 5.59 42.74 -10.94
CA SER A 110 4.36 41.96 -11.09
C SER A 110 4.12 41.03 -9.88
N LEU A 111 5.18 40.68 -9.15
CA LEU A 111 5.14 39.77 -8.01
C LEU A 111 4.84 40.51 -6.70
N THR A 112 5.26 41.77 -6.57
CA THR A 112 5.06 42.58 -5.35
C THR A 112 3.61 43.06 -5.16
N ASN A 113 2.83 43.15 -6.24
CA ASN A 113 1.47 43.71 -6.23
C ASN A 113 0.35 42.65 -6.28
N VAL A 114 0.67 41.37 -6.08
CA VAL A 114 -0.32 40.30 -6.13
C VAL A 114 -1.20 40.36 -4.87
N SER A 115 -2.45 40.78 -5.04
CA SER A 115 -3.46 40.77 -3.98
C SER A 115 -4.59 39.81 -4.36
N GLY A 116 -4.71 38.69 -3.63
CA GLY A 116 -5.68 37.63 -3.89
C GLY A 116 -5.03 36.28 -4.22
N HIS A 117 -5.51 35.63 -5.29
CA HIS A 117 -5.05 34.29 -5.69
C HIS A 117 -3.60 34.30 -6.16
N LYS A 118 -2.75 33.48 -5.53
CA LYS A 118 -1.32 33.36 -5.84
C LYS A 118 -1.12 32.66 -7.20
N PRO A 119 -0.53 33.31 -8.21
CA PRO A 119 -0.35 32.73 -9.55
C PRO A 119 0.50 31.45 -9.56
N TRP A 120 1.43 31.34 -8.60
CA TRP A 120 2.35 30.22 -8.44
C TRP A 120 1.73 29.03 -7.67
N ASP A 121 0.48 29.10 -7.20
CA ASP A 121 -0.11 28.03 -6.39
C ASP A 121 -0.76 26.90 -7.20
N LYS A 122 -0.15 26.55 -8.34
CA LYS A 122 -0.59 25.45 -9.20
C LYS A 122 0.39 24.27 -9.10
N GLU A 123 -0.14 23.06 -9.24
CA GLU A 123 0.67 21.82 -9.16
C GLU A 123 1.75 21.73 -10.24
N GLU A 124 1.57 22.39 -11.38
CA GLU A 124 2.54 22.44 -12.47
C GLU A 124 3.92 23.01 -12.06
N PHE A 125 3.98 23.81 -10.99
CA PHE A 125 5.21 24.43 -10.51
C PHE A 125 6.01 23.60 -9.50
N PHE A 126 5.59 22.36 -9.22
CA PHE A 126 6.43 21.40 -8.49
C PHE A 126 7.54 20.80 -9.36
N LYS A 127 7.45 20.91 -10.68
CA LYS A 127 8.48 20.40 -11.58
C LYS A 127 9.59 21.46 -11.76
N PRO A 128 10.86 21.13 -11.48
CA PRO A 128 11.96 22.07 -11.66
C PRO A 128 12.08 22.48 -13.13
N VAL A 129 12.17 23.79 -13.36
CA VAL A 129 12.37 24.35 -14.72
C VAL A 129 13.81 24.18 -15.17
N ILE A 130 14.76 24.24 -14.23
CA ILE A 130 16.19 24.03 -14.45
C ILE A 130 16.61 22.79 -13.64
N PRO A 131 17.22 21.76 -14.26
CA PRO A 131 17.83 20.64 -13.54
C PRO A 131 18.95 21.15 -12.61
N ASP A 132 18.98 20.67 -11.37
CA ASP A 132 19.97 21.06 -10.35
C ASP A 132 20.03 22.58 -10.06
N ASP A 133 18.87 23.26 -10.06
CA ASP A 133 18.79 24.69 -9.68
C ASP A 133 19.22 24.87 -8.21
N GLY A 134 20.36 25.53 -8.01
CA GLY A 134 20.91 25.80 -6.68
C GLY A 134 19.99 26.65 -5.78
N LEU A 135 19.01 27.37 -6.34
CA LEU A 135 17.99 28.04 -5.54
C LEU A 135 16.93 27.08 -4.99
N LEU A 136 16.68 25.94 -5.64
CA LEU A 136 15.72 24.94 -5.14
C LEU A 136 16.32 24.02 -4.08
N GLN A 137 17.64 23.94 -4.00
CA GLN A 137 18.38 23.18 -3.00
C GLN A 137 18.71 24.01 -1.75
N TYR A 138 18.41 25.31 -1.79
CA TYR A 138 18.68 26.23 -0.69
C TYR A 138 17.57 26.16 0.36
N ASP A 139 17.94 25.89 1.62
CA ASP A 139 17.03 26.02 2.74
C ASP A 139 16.94 27.49 3.17
N PHE A 140 15.78 28.12 2.92
CA PHE A 140 15.60 29.53 3.27
C PHE A 140 15.33 29.76 4.75
N GLU A 141 15.13 28.71 5.56
CA GLU A 141 15.01 28.84 7.02
C GLU A 141 16.34 29.28 7.66
N ASP A 142 17.47 29.09 6.98
CA ASP A 142 18.81 29.53 7.38
C ASP A 142 19.11 31.01 7.03
N MET A 143 18.17 31.73 6.41
CA MET A 143 18.35 33.14 6.06
C MET A 143 18.34 34.05 7.30
N GLU A 144 19.47 34.69 7.61
CA GLU A 144 19.49 35.70 8.68
C GLU A 144 18.57 36.90 8.35
N PRO A 145 17.69 37.32 9.29
CA PRO A 145 16.87 38.51 9.11
C PRO A 145 17.73 39.78 9.20
N ASP A 146 17.82 40.52 8.09
CA ASP A 146 18.67 41.70 8.00
C ASP A 146 18.20 42.82 8.95
N GLY A 147 19.16 43.39 9.68
CA GLY A 147 18.95 44.39 10.71
C GLY A 147 18.39 45.70 10.15
N GLY A 148 17.09 45.90 10.36
CA GLY A 148 16.36 47.17 10.51
C GLY A 148 16.86 48.41 9.77
N LYS A 149 16.11 48.83 8.74
CA LYS A 149 15.87 50.26 8.44
C LYS A 149 14.40 50.52 8.13
N SER A 150 13.76 51.25 9.05
CA SER A 150 12.36 51.70 9.02
C SER A 150 12.06 52.62 7.84
N CYS A 151 10.92 52.42 7.19
CA CYS A 151 10.25 53.45 6.39
C CYS A 151 8.80 53.66 6.88
N ASN A 152 8.53 54.89 7.29
CA ASN A 152 7.21 55.42 7.64
C ASN A 152 6.27 55.43 6.42
N THR A 153 5.04 54.94 6.59
CA THR A 153 3.86 55.50 5.91
C THR A 153 2.58 55.22 6.71
N ASN A 154 1.80 56.28 6.87
CA ASN A 154 0.55 56.37 7.61
C ASN A 154 -0.63 55.68 6.89
N GLN A 155 -1.62 55.30 7.71
CA GLN A 155 -3.05 55.07 7.42
C GLN A 155 -3.48 53.70 6.85
N CYS A 156 -3.69 52.75 7.78
CA CYS A 156 -4.90 51.93 7.81
C CYS A 156 -5.30 51.82 9.29
N THR A 157 -6.59 51.92 9.62
CA THR A 157 -7.08 51.64 10.98
C THR A 157 -6.65 50.22 11.36
N GLU A 158 -5.57 50.11 12.13
CA GLU A 158 -5.12 48.85 12.68
C GLU A 158 -6.19 48.34 13.66
N PRO A 159 -6.62 47.07 13.57
CA PRO A 159 -7.29 46.42 14.69
C PRO A 159 -6.38 46.56 15.92
N SER A 160 -6.95 46.83 17.08
CA SER A 160 -6.16 47.11 18.28
C SER A 160 -5.16 45.98 18.53
N LEU A 161 -4.00 46.30 19.14
CA LEU A 161 -3.01 45.27 19.52
C LEU A 161 -3.67 44.09 20.26
N GLN A 162 -4.73 44.35 21.02
CA GLN A 162 -5.53 43.33 21.71
C GLN A 162 -6.31 42.43 20.75
N ASP A 163 -6.90 42.97 19.68
CA ASP A 163 -7.63 42.19 18.66
C ASP A 163 -6.68 41.33 17.83
N ARG A 164 -5.49 41.85 17.51
CA ARG A 164 -4.43 41.10 16.82
C ARG A 164 -3.90 39.96 17.68
N LEU A 165 -3.72 40.20 18.98
CA LEU A 165 -3.30 39.17 19.94
C LEU A 165 -4.35 38.07 20.03
N LYS A 166 -5.63 38.45 20.13
CA LYS A 166 -6.74 37.49 20.23
C LYS A 166 -6.93 36.67 18.96
N GLN A 167 -6.76 37.27 17.77
CA GLN A 167 -6.77 36.52 16.51
C GLN A 167 -5.53 35.62 16.33
N ALA A 168 -4.37 36.02 16.84
CA ALA A 168 -3.18 35.18 16.84
C ALA A 168 -3.35 33.98 17.79
N GLU A 169 -3.90 34.21 18.99
CA GLU A 169 -4.16 33.17 19.99
C GLU A 169 -5.20 32.16 19.49
N ASN A 170 -6.30 32.61 18.88
CA ASN A 170 -7.28 31.71 18.27
C ASN A 170 -6.69 30.87 17.13
N ARG A 171 -5.85 31.47 16.27
CA ARG A 171 -5.17 30.74 15.18
C ARG A 171 -4.14 29.75 15.72
N ALA A 172 -3.45 30.09 16.80
CA ALA A 172 -2.53 29.18 17.47
C ALA A 172 -3.27 27.98 18.06
N GLN A 173 -4.40 28.21 18.74
CA GLN A 173 -5.23 27.13 19.28
C GLN A 173 -5.80 26.21 18.18
N GLU A 174 -6.25 26.77 17.06
CA GLU A 174 -6.75 26.00 15.93
C GLU A 174 -5.62 25.20 15.24
N ALA A 175 -4.44 25.80 15.10
CA ALA A 175 -3.26 25.11 14.58
C ALA A 175 -2.78 23.99 15.51
N GLU A 176 -2.78 24.21 16.83
CA GLU A 176 -2.47 23.18 17.83
C GLU A 176 -3.46 22.02 17.79
N ALA A 177 -4.76 22.30 17.63
CA ALA A 177 -5.79 21.27 17.46
C ALA A 177 -5.60 20.47 16.17
N ASN A 178 -5.28 21.14 15.06
CA ASN A 178 -5.00 20.49 13.78
C ASN A 178 -3.72 19.65 13.84
N LEU A 179 -2.67 20.14 14.51
CA LEU A 179 -1.43 19.40 14.72
C LEU A 179 -1.66 18.17 15.61
N ALA A 180 -2.47 18.29 16.67
CA ALA A 180 -2.82 17.16 17.51
C ALA A 180 -3.57 16.08 16.71
N ASN A 181 -4.50 16.46 15.84
CA ASN A 181 -5.20 15.54 14.95
C ASN A 181 -4.24 14.87 13.95
N ALA A 182 -3.37 15.64 13.31
CA ALA A 182 -2.39 15.12 12.35
C ALA A 182 -1.38 14.18 13.00
N LEU A 183 -0.92 14.48 14.23
CA LEU A 183 -0.06 13.60 15.01
C LEU A 183 -0.77 12.31 15.39
N GLN A 184 -2.07 12.36 15.70
CA GLN A 184 -2.87 11.17 15.98
C GLN A 184 -3.07 10.30 14.72
N GLU A 185 -3.24 10.92 13.55
CA GLU A 185 -3.28 10.20 12.26
C GLU A 185 -1.93 9.58 11.91
N LEU A 186 -0.83 10.31 12.09
CA LEU A 186 0.53 9.77 11.89
C LEU A 186 0.82 8.61 12.84
N GLN A 187 0.38 8.69 14.10
CA GLN A 187 0.49 7.58 15.05
C GLN A 187 -0.36 6.38 14.62
N ARG A 188 -1.58 6.58 14.11
CA ARG A 188 -2.39 5.48 13.54
C ARG A 188 -1.73 4.86 12.32
N MET A 189 -1.24 5.66 11.37
CA MET A 189 -0.53 5.17 10.19
C MET A 189 0.73 4.41 10.59
N ARG A 190 1.49 4.92 11.57
CA ARG A 190 2.66 4.24 12.10
C ARG A 190 2.31 2.92 12.78
N GLN A 191 1.22 2.86 13.55
CA GLN A 191 0.74 1.64 14.19
C GLN A 191 0.34 0.62 13.12
N LEU A 192 -0.42 1.02 12.10
CA LEU A 192 -0.79 0.15 10.96
C LEU A 192 0.44 -0.37 10.20
N ALA A 193 1.44 0.49 9.96
CA ALA A 193 2.68 0.09 9.31
C ALA A 193 3.53 -0.83 10.19
N GLN A 194 3.57 -0.59 11.51
CA GLN A 194 4.26 -1.47 12.45
C GLN A 194 3.55 -2.80 12.61
N ASP A 195 2.22 -2.85 12.59
CA ASP A 195 1.45 -4.09 12.66
C ASP A 195 1.60 -4.90 11.36
N PHE A 196 1.68 -4.22 10.20
CA PHE A 196 2.01 -4.87 8.92
C PHE A 196 3.42 -5.48 8.91
N VAL A 197 4.40 -4.85 9.57
CA VAL A 197 5.81 -5.29 9.58
C VAL A 197 6.11 -6.27 10.72
N MET A 198 5.44 -6.17 11.88
CA MET A 198 5.78 -6.94 13.10
C MET A 198 4.92 -8.20 13.31
N ASN A 199 3.74 -8.31 12.71
CA ASN A 199 2.90 -9.51 12.84
C ASN A 199 3.33 -10.69 11.94
N ALA A 200 4.42 -10.55 11.18
CA ALA A 200 5.06 -11.67 10.52
C ALA A 200 5.81 -12.60 11.51
N ASP A 201 6.19 -12.12 12.71
CA ASP A 201 7.28 -12.74 13.47
C ASP A 201 7.00 -13.16 14.93
N VAL A 202 5.79 -13.05 15.48
CA VAL A 202 5.58 -13.48 16.89
C VAL A 202 4.23 -14.17 17.13
N ARG A 203 4.25 -15.49 17.33
CA ARG A 203 3.83 -16.16 18.60
C ARG A 203 3.87 -17.69 18.52
N CYS A 204 4.97 -18.24 19.04
CA CYS A 204 5.03 -19.61 19.53
C CYS A 204 4.42 -19.63 20.95
N GLY A 205 3.29 -20.31 21.16
CA GLY A 205 2.82 -20.64 22.52
C GLY A 205 1.31 -20.76 22.73
N SER A 206 0.78 -21.98 22.61
CA SER A 206 -0.36 -22.58 23.32
C SER A 206 -1.61 -21.73 23.66
N SER A 207 -2.71 -21.97 22.94
CA SER A 207 -4.01 -22.33 23.55
C SER A 207 -5.02 -22.82 22.53
N SER A 208 -5.80 -23.83 22.94
CA SER A 208 -6.83 -24.52 22.18
C SER A 208 -8.20 -23.82 22.26
N ALA A 209 -8.76 -23.41 21.12
CA ALA A 209 -10.19 -23.48 20.73
C ALA A 209 -10.46 -22.56 19.52
N GLY A 210 -11.31 -23.00 18.58
CA GLY A 210 -11.96 -22.24 17.48
C GLY A 210 -11.31 -20.94 16.99
N ALA A 211 -10.55 -21.02 15.89
CA ALA A 211 -9.67 -19.98 15.35
C ALA A 211 -10.31 -18.67 14.82
N ILE A 212 -11.57 -18.36 15.12
CA ILE A 212 -12.20 -17.06 14.74
C ILE A 212 -12.86 -16.36 15.93
N ALA A 213 -13.14 -17.05 17.03
CA ALA A 213 -13.77 -16.40 18.18
C ALA A 213 -12.79 -15.56 19.03
N ASP A 214 -11.48 -15.75 18.86
CA ASP A 214 -10.44 -15.21 19.74
C ASP A 214 -9.38 -14.35 19.01
N LEU A 215 -9.65 -13.84 17.80
CA LEU A 215 -8.79 -12.79 17.21
C LEU A 215 -9.07 -11.46 17.92
N ASP A 216 -8.00 -10.78 18.36
CA ASP A 216 -8.04 -9.53 19.13
C ASP A 216 -8.72 -8.42 18.30
N GLU A 217 -9.61 -7.62 18.89
CA GLU A 217 -10.39 -6.56 18.23
C GLU A 217 -9.50 -5.55 17.45
N ASN A 218 -8.21 -5.50 17.76
CA ASN A 218 -7.21 -4.64 17.11
C ASN A 218 -6.74 -5.16 15.74
N GLU A 219 -6.65 -6.48 15.51
CA GLU A 219 -6.19 -7.06 14.23
C GLU A 219 -7.28 -6.98 13.14
N ASP A 220 -8.54 -7.19 13.53
CA ASP A 220 -9.71 -7.04 12.66
C ASP A 220 -9.85 -5.59 12.15
N GLY A 221 -9.54 -4.60 12.99
CA GLY A 221 -9.61 -3.18 12.62
C GLY A 221 -8.64 -2.81 11.49
N ALA A 222 -7.44 -3.39 11.49
CA ALA A 222 -6.43 -3.16 10.44
C ALA A 222 -6.84 -3.83 9.12
N TYR A 223 -7.32 -5.08 9.17
CA TYR A 223 -7.80 -5.80 7.99
C TYR A 223 -8.97 -5.07 7.31
N PHE A 224 -10.08 -4.83 8.01
CA PHE A 224 -11.24 -4.17 7.41
C PHE A 224 -11.00 -2.70 7.09
N GLY A 225 -10.11 -2.04 7.84
CA GLY A 225 -9.63 -0.69 7.57
C GLY A 225 -8.87 -0.59 6.23
N SER A 226 -8.05 -1.59 5.91
CA SER A 226 -7.31 -1.65 4.64
C SER A 226 -8.26 -1.75 3.44
N TYR A 227 -9.29 -2.61 3.52
CA TYR A 227 -10.31 -2.75 2.49
C TYR A 227 -11.28 -1.56 2.41
N GLY A 228 -11.24 -0.63 3.36
CA GLY A 228 -11.95 0.65 3.24
C GLY A 228 -11.31 1.59 2.22
N HIS A 229 -10.06 1.35 1.83
CA HIS A 229 -9.30 2.21 0.93
C HIS A 229 -9.56 1.86 -0.55
N PHE A 230 -9.81 2.88 -1.38
CA PHE A 230 -10.15 2.70 -2.81
C PHE A 230 -9.04 2.00 -3.63
N GLY A 231 -7.77 2.16 -3.23
CA GLY A 231 -6.61 1.62 -3.95
C GLY A 231 -6.63 0.10 -4.11
N ILE A 232 -7.01 -0.65 -3.05
CA ILE A 232 -7.08 -2.11 -3.10
C ILE A 232 -8.19 -2.54 -4.07
N HIS A 233 -9.35 -1.87 -4.04
CA HIS A 233 -10.45 -2.15 -4.96
C HIS A 233 -10.11 -1.80 -6.41
N GLU A 234 -9.32 -0.75 -6.65
CA GLU A 234 -8.85 -0.40 -7.99
C GLU A 234 -7.94 -1.49 -8.57
N GLU A 235 -6.98 -2.00 -7.78
CA GLU A 235 -6.12 -3.12 -8.16
C GLU A 235 -6.94 -4.37 -8.48
N MET A 236 -7.84 -4.75 -7.57
CA MET A 236 -8.76 -5.87 -7.73
C MET A 236 -9.64 -5.76 -8.99
N LEU A 237 -10.14 -4.55 -9.31
CA LEU A 237 -10.99 -4.31 -10.49
C LEU A 237 -10.18 -4.26 -11.80
N LYS A 238 -8.92 -3.81 -11.75
CA LYS A 238 -8.00 -3.81 -12.90
C LYS A 238 -7.48 -5.20 -13.26
N ASP A 239 -7.51 -6.14 -12.32
CA ASP A 239 -7.29 -7.56 -12.65
C ASP A 239 -8.45 -8.08 -13.51
N ALA A 240 -8.22 -8.06 -14.83
CA ALA A 240 -9.14 -8.55 -15.82
C ALA A 240 -9.30 -10.07 -15.77
N VAL A 241 -8.23 -10.83 -15.45
CA VAL A 241 -8.33 -12.30 -15.37
C VAL A 241 -9.29 -12.67 -14.25
N ARG A 242 -9.13 -12.07 -13.06
CA ARG A 242 -10.06 -12.23 -11.93
C ARG A 242 -11.47 -11.80 -12.31
N THR A 243 -11.64 -10.52 -12.66
CA THR A 243 -12.96 -9.89 -12.77
C THR A 243 -13.77 -10.42 -13.96
N GLU A 244 -13.11 -10.64 -15.10
CA GLU A 244 -13.79 -11.16 -16.29
C GLU A 244 -14.14 -12.64 -16.17
N SER A 245 -13.37 -13.44 -15.43
CA SER A 245 -13.71 -14.85 -15.20
C SER A 245 -15.05 -14.99 -14.47
N TYR A 246 -15.26 -14.22 -13.40
CA TYR A 246 -16.56 -14.16 -12.71
C TYR A 246 -17.68 -13.65 -13.63
N ARG A 247 -17.44 -12.54 -14.34
CA ARG A 247 -18.43 -11.95 -15.27
C ARG A 247 -18.85 -12.96 -16.34
N ASN A 248 -17.86 -13.56 -17.01
CA ASN A 248 -18.07 -14.47 -18.12
C ASN A 248 -18.78 -15.73 -17.63
N PHE A 249 -18.39 -16.28 -16.47
CA PHE A 249 -19.09 -17.40 -15.86
C PHE A 249 -20.58 -17.10 -15.66
N MET A 250 -20.93 -15.98 -15.02
CA MET A 250 -22.34 -15.64 -14.75
C MET A 250 -23.12 -15.37 -16.03
N TYR A 251 -22.52 -14.66 -17.00
CA TYR A 251 -23.21 -14.26 -18.24
C TYR A 251 -23.38 -15.43 -19.21
N GLN A 252 -22.39 -16.32 -19.31
CA GLN A 252 -22.47 -17.51 -20.16
C GLN A 252 -23.39 -18.58 -19.56
N ASN A 253 -23.64 -18.52 -18.25
CA ASN A 253 -24.51 -19.45 -17.54
C ASN A 253 -25.73 -18.74 -16.91
N SER A 254 -26.29 -17.74 -17.60
CA SER A 254 -27.40 -16.92 -17.06
C SER A 254 -28.61 -17.74 -16.62
N ASP A 255 -28.85 -18.89 -17.25
CA ASP A 255 -29.93 -19.80 -16.86
C ASP A 255 -29.78 -20.37 -15.44
N LEU A 256 -28.55 -20.47 -14.92
CA LEU A 256 -28.29 -20.85 -13.53
C LEU A 256 -28.72 -19.76 -12.55
N PHE A 257 -28.60 -18.49 -12.94
CA PHE A 257 -28.89 -17.32 -12.10
C PHE A 257 -30.32 -16.81 -12.24
N LYS A 258 -30.96 -17.10 -13.37
CA LYS A 258 -32.31 -16.59 -13.66
C LYS A 258 -33.29 -16.98 -12.57
N ASP A 259 -34.01 -15.98 -12.07
CA ASP A 259 -35.02 -16.10 -11.02
C ASP A 259 -34.50 -16.64 -9.67
N LYS A 260 -33.18 -16.70 -9.47
CA LYS A 260 -32.53 -17.15 -8.22
C LYS A 260 -32.29 -16.04 -7.21
N VAL A 261 -32.22 -16.40 -5.93
CA VAL A 261 -31.72 -15.54 -4.85
C VAL A 261 -30.24 -15.82 -4.65
N VAL A 262 -29.41 -14.78 -4.76
CA VAL A 262 -27.95 -14.87 -4.67
C VAL A 262 -27.44 -14.14 -3.43
N LEU A 263 -26.47 -14.73 -2.74
CA LEU A 263 -25.68 -14.09 -1.68
C LEU A 263 -24.25 -13.85 -2.19
N ASP A 264 -23.78 -12.62 -2.10
CA ASP A 264 -22.42 -12.19 -2.41
C ASP A 264 -21.67 -11.92 -1.10
N VAL A 265 -20.78 -12.82 -0.70
CA VAL A 265 -20.05 -12.77 0.58
C VAL A 265 -18.73 -12.03 0.38
N GLY A 266 -18.56 -10.90 1.08
CA GLY A 266 -17.48 -9.94 0.84
C GLY A 266 -17.68 -9.19 -0.46
N CYS A 267 -18.83 -8.51 -0.60
CA CYS A 267 -19.20 -7.93 -1.88
C CYS A 267 -18.32 -6.76 -2.33
N GLY A 268 -17.55 -6.15 -1.42
CA GLY A 268 -16.69 -5.00 -1.68
C GLY A 268 -17.46 -3.87 -2.38
N THR A 269 -17.01 -3.49 -3.58
CA THR A 269 -17.67 -2.48 -4.44
C THR A 269 -19.01 -2.93 -5.04
N GLY A 270 -19.43 -4.18 -4.84
CA GLY A 270 -20.67 -4.75 -5.36
C GLY A 270 -20.59 -5.21 -6.82
N ILE A 271 -19.38 -5.33 -7.39
CA ILE A 271 -19.21 -5.70 -8.80
C ILE A 271 -19.78 -7.08 -9.14
N LEU A 272 -19.54 -8.08 -8.29
CA LEU A 272 -20.07 -9.44 -8.48
C LEU A 272 -21.58 -9.47 -8.32
N SER A 273 -22.11 -8.76 -7.32
CA SER A 273 -23.54 -8.54 -7.16
C SER A 273 -24.21 -7.96 -8.41
N MET A 274 -23.58 -6.96 -9.05
CA MET A 274 -24.08 -6.38 -10.30
C MET A 274 -24.03 -7.36 -11.48
N PHE A 275 -23.00 -8.20 -11.57
CA PHE A 275 -22.95 -9.27 -12.56
C PHE A 275 -24.09 -10.29 -12.36
N ALA A 276 -24.31 -10.75 -11.13
CA ALA A 276 -25.39 -11.69 -10.82
C ALA A 276 -26.78 -11.10 -11.15
N ALA A 277 -27.02 -9.83 -10.79
CA ALA A 277 -28.26 -9.13 -11.13
C ALA A 277 -28.48 -9.02 -12.64
N LYS A 278 -27.43 -8.68 -13.42
CA LYS A 278 -27.49 -8.65 -14.89
C LYS A 278 -27.66 -10.03 -15.51
N ALA A 279 -27.12 -11.09 -14.89
CA ALA A 279 -27.30 -12.48 -15.32
C ALA A 279 -28.72 -13.01 -15.08
N GLY A 280 -29.58 -12.26 -14.38
CA GLY A 280 -31.00 -12.60 -14.21
C GLY A 280 -31.42 -12.96 -12.78
N ALA A 281 -30.54 -12.83 -11.79
CA ALA A 281 -30.85 -13.10 -10.38
C ALA A 281 -32.07 -12.30 -9.90
N LYS A 282 -33.09 -12.98 -9.37
CA LYS A 282 -34.31 -12.35 -8.85
C LYS A 282 -34.00 -11.30 -7.80
N LYS A 283 -33.08 -11.63 -6.89
CA LYS A 283 -32.60 -10.77 -5.82
C LYS A 283 -31.15 -11.14 -5.50
N VAL A 284 -30.33 -10.14 -5.19
CA VAL A 284 -28.96 -10.31 -4.72
C VAL A 284 -28.82 -9.62 -3.36
N TYR A 285 -28.23 -10.33 -2.40
CA TYR A 285 -27.81 -9.77 -1.13
C TYR A 285 -26.29 -9.71 -1.10
N GLY A 286 -25.71 -8.52 -0.97
CA GLY A 286 -24.27 -8.36 -0.79
C GLY A 286 -23.96 -8.05 0.66
N VAL A 287 -22.97 -8.74 1.22
CA VAL A 287 -22.54 -8.56 2.61
C VAL A 287 -21.08 -8.17 2.62
N ASP A 288 -20.76 -7.09 3.33
CA ASP A 288 -19.38 -6.67 3.55
C ASP A 288 -19.27 -5.90 4.87
N GLN A 289 -18.20 -6.12 5.62
CA GLN A 289 -17.98 -5.43 6.89
C GLN A 289 -17.37 -4.03 6.69
N SER A 290 -16.60 -3.84 5.62
CA SER A 290 -15.82 -2.63 5.37
C SER A 290 -16.72 -1.44 4.98
N GLU A 291 -16.20 -0.23 5.20
CA GLU A 291 -16.88 1.03 4.88
C GLU A 291 -17.11 1.21 3.37
N ILE A 292 -16.37 0.49 2.51
CA ILE A 292 -16.56 0.50 1.04
C ILE A 292 -18.00 0.18 0.63
N ILE A 293 -18.74 -0.52 1.48
CA ILE A 293 -20.13 -0.89 1.21
C ILE A 293 -21.02 0.34 1.00
N TYR A 294 -20.71 1.48 1.61
CA TYR A 294 -21.46 2.71 1.41
C TYR A 294 -21.27 3.26 -0.01
N GLN A 295 -20.04 3.24 -0.53
CA GLN A 295 -19.76 3.53 -1.93
C GLN A 295 -20.43 2.50 -2.85
N ALA A 296 -20.42 1.22 -2.48
CA ALA A 296 -21.10 0.19 -3.25
C ALA A 296 -22.62 0.44 -3.36
N MET A 297 -23.27 0.94 -2.31
CA MET A 297 -24.68 1.34 -2.36
C MET A 297 -24.92 2.46 -3.39
N ASP A 298 -24.03 3.45 -3.45
CA ASP A 298 -24.13 4.54 -4.43
C ASP A 298 -23.86 4.05 -5.86
N ILE A 299 -22.86 3.17 -6.05
CA ILE A 299 -22.58 2.52 -7.33
C ILE A 299 -23.81 1.77 -7.84
N ILE A 300 -24.49 1.00 -6.98
CA ILE A 300 -25.69 0.24 -7.34
C ILE A 300 -26.82 1.17 -7.78
N ARG A 301 -27.05 2.28 -7.06
CA ARG A 301 -28.07 3.29 -7.41
C ARG A 301 -27.76 3.97 -8.74
N LEU A 302 -26.50 4.34 -8.97
CA LEU A 302 -26.06 4.93 -10.25
C LEU A 302 -26.32 3.99 -11.44
N ASN A 303 -26.24 2.68 -11.20
CA ASN A 303 -26.51 1.65 -12.19
C ASN A 303 -27.98 1.18 -12.23
N LYS A 304 -28.88 1.77 -11.42
CA LYS A 304 -30.32 1.46 -11.37
C LYS A 304 -30.61 0.00 -11.02
N LEU A 305 -29.85 -0.55 -10.08
CA LEU A 305 -29.95 -1.96 -9.64
C LEU A 305 -30.44 -2.11 -8.19
N GLU A 306 -30.79 -1.03 -7.51
CA GLU A 306 -31.21 -0.99 -6.10
C GLU A 306 -32.47 -1.82 -5.79
N ASP A 307 -33.36 -1.97 -6.76
CA ASP A 307 -34.54 -2.84 -6.60
C ASP A 307 -34.14 -4.32 -6.52
N ARG A 308 -33.04 -4.71 -7.18
CA ARG A 308 -32.57 -6.10 -7.26
C ARG A 308 -31.46 -6.43 -6.27
N ILE A 309 -30.63 -5.46 -5.91
CA ILE A 309 -29.47 -5.68 -5.04
C ILE A 309 -29.69 -4.97 -3.71
N SER A 310 -29.51 -5.69 -2.61
CA SER A 310 -29.58 -5.15 -1.26
C SER A 310 -28.27 -5.42 -0.53
N LEU A 311 -27.57 -4.36 -0.17
CA LEU A 311 -26.30 -4.46 0.55
C LEU A 311 -26.52 -4.36 2.05
N ILE A 312 -25.80 -5.17 2.82
CA ILE A 312 -25.89 -5.24 4.28
C ILE A 312 -24.48 -5.12 4.85
N LYS A 313 -24.26 -4.08 5.66
CA LYS A 313 -22.98 -3.91 6.34
C LYS A 313 -22.90 -4.84 7.54
N GLY A 314 -21.84 -5.63 7.62
CA GLY A 314 -21.63 -6.55 8.72
C GLY A 314 -20.75 -7.74 8.36
N ARG A 315 -20.25 -8.44 9.38
CA ARG A 315 -19.68 -9.78 9.24
C ARG A 315 -20.82 -10.79 9.00
N ILE A 316 -20.65 -11.71 8.06
CA ILE A 316 -21.70 -12.67 7.70
C ILE A 316 -22.09 -13.56 8.89
N GLU A 317 -21.15 -13.75 9.82
CA GLU A 317 -21.27 -14.49 11.07
C GLU A 317 -22.21 -13.81 12.07
N GLU A 318 -22.23 -12.47 12.08
CA GLU A 318 -22.87 -11.65 13.11
C GLU A 318 -24.19 -11.04 12.69
N ILE A 319 -24.48 -11.04 11.38
CA ILE A 319 -25.73 -10.53 10.85
C ILE A 319 -26.73 -11.65 10.60
N ASP A 320 -28.00 -11.29 10.70
CA ASP A 320 -29.09 -12.11 10.19
C ASP A 320 -29.60 -11.53 8.87
N LEU A 321 -29.54 -12.35 7.82
CA LEU A 321 -30.12 -11.97 6.53
C LEU A 321 -31.65 -11.93 6.63
N PRO A 322 -32.32 -11.05 5.86
CA PRO A 322 -33.79 -10.94 5.85
C PRO A 322 -34.45 -12.10 5.06
N LEU A 323 -33.87 -13.29 5.13
CA LEU A 323 -34.30 -14.51 4.44
C LEU A 323 -33.71 -15.73 5.12
N GLU A 324 -34.38 -16.88 4.99
CA GLU A 324 -33.92 -18.13 5.59
C GLU A 324 -32.85 -18.82 4.73
N LYS A 325 -33.04 -18.85 3.39
CA LYS A 325 -32.16 -19.57 2.46
C LYS A 325 -31.95 -18.84 1.13
N VAL A 326 -30.76 -19.02 0.54
CA VAL A 326 -30.39 -18.60 -0.82
C VAL A 326 -30.18 -19.78 -1.75
N ASP A 327 -30.31 -19.55 -3.06
CA ASP A 327 -30.05 -20.57 -4.09
C ASP A 327 -28.56 -20.66 -4.43
N ILE A 328 -27.86 -19.52 -4.45
CA ILE A 328 -26.48 -19.41 -4.90
C ILE A 328 -25.71 -18.52 -3.93
N ILE A 329 -24.49 -18.94 -3.59
CA ILE A 329 -23.48 -18.09 -2.97
C ILE A 329 -22.41 -17.79 -4.01
N ILE A 330 -22.05 -16.53 -4.18
CA ILE A 330 -20.87 -16.10 -4.92
C ILE A 330 -19.94 -15.39 -3.93
N SER A 331 -18.64 -15.55 -4.12
CA SER A 331 -17.66 -14.84 -3.31
C SER A 331 -16.33 -14.82 -4.05
N GLU A 332 -15.60 -13.71 -3.91
CA GLU A 332 -14.17 -13.66 -4.15
C GLU A 332 -13.51 -13.63 -2.78
N TRP A 333 -12.93 -14.78 -2.40
CA TRP A 333 -12.42 -15.04 -1.06
C TRP A 333 -10.93 -15.41 -1.07
N MET A 334 -10.32 -15.47 -2.26
CA MET A 334 -9.03 -16.11 -2.45
C MET A 334 -7.90 -15.16 -2.07
N GLY A 335 -7.27 -15.40 -0.92
CA GLY A 335 -6.06 -14.69 -0.52
C GLY A 335 -4.81 -15.24 -1.19
N TYR A 336 -3.65 -14.64 -0.86
CA TYR A 336 -2.35 -15.18 -1.26
C TYR A 336 -2.16 -16.63 -0.82
N PHE A 337 -1.48 -17.42 -1.64
CA PHE A 337 -1.38 -18.87 -1.45
C PHE A 337 -2.74 -19.54 -1.15
N LEU A 338 -3.80 -19.01 -1.78
CA LEU A 338 -5.23 -19.37 -1.70
C LEU A 338 -5.92 -19.15 -0.34
N LEU A 339 -5.28 -19.53 0.78
CA LEU A 339 -5.90 -19.57 2.11
C LEU A 339 -5.38 -18.52 3.10
N PHE A 340 -4.56 -17.57 2.64
CA PHE A 340 -4.23 -16.38 3.43
C PHE A 340 -5.48 -15.54 3.67
N GLU A 341 -5.52 -14.78 4.77
CA GLU A 341 -6.69 -13.99 5.25
C GLU A 341 -7.94 -14.80 5.66
N SER A 342 -7.96 -16.13 5.45
CA SER A 342 -8.98 -17.06 5.94
C SER A 342 -10.44 -16.72 5.58
N MET A 343 -10.68 -15.96 4.52
CA MET A 343 -12.04 -15.56 4.11
C MET A 343 -12.92 -16.75 3.64
N LEU A 344 -12.30 -17.88 3.25
CA LEU A 344 -13.03 -19.12 2.94
C LEU A 344 -13.87 -19.62 4.13
N ASP A 345 -13.45 -19.34 5.37
CA ASP A 345 -14.18 -19.74 6.58
C ASP A 345 -15.55 -19.05 6.62
N SER A 346 -15.61 -17.77 6.28
CA SER A 346 -16.86 -17.00 6.16
C SER A 346 -17.77 -17.52 5.04
N VAL A 347 -17.19 -17.96 3.92
CA VAL A 347 -17.95 -18.59 2.83
C VAL A 347 -18.52 -19.94 3.28
N ILE A 348 -17.75 -20.74 4.02
CA ILE A 348 -18.22 -22.01 4.60
C ILE A 348 -19.34 -21.76 5.62
N TYR A 349 -19.20 -20.76 6.49
CA TYR A 349 -20.26 -20.36 7.41
C TYR A 349 -21.54 -19.96 6.67
N ALA A 350 -21.42 -19.09 5.66
CA ALA A 350 -22.54 -18.62 4.85
C ALA A 350 -23.23 -19.79 4.14
N LYS A 351 -22.45 -20.74 3.62
CA LYS A 351 -22.95 -21.96 2.99
C LYS A 351 -23.75 -22.81 3.97
N ASP A 352 -23.18 -23.12 5.14
CA ASP A 352 -23.82 -23.99 6.12
C ASP A 352 -25.10 -23.35 6.71
N LYS A 353 -25.08 -22.03 6.94
CA LYS A 353 -26.24 -21.30 7.49
C LYS A 353 -27.31 -21.00 6.43
N TYR A 354 -26.93 -20.43 5.29
CA TYR A 354 -27.88 -19.82 4.35
C TYR A 354 -28.08 -20.57 3.04
N LEU A 355 -27.25 -21.53 2.64
CA LEU A 355 -27.47 -22.22 1.36
C LEU A 355 -28.65 -23.20 1.47
N SER A 356 -29.53 -23.17 0.46
CA SER A 356 -30.63 -24.12 0.31
C SER A 356 -30.13 -25.51 -0.11
N ALA A 357 -30.92 -26.55 0.15
CA ALA A 357 -30.63 -27.88 -0.35
C ALA A 357 -30.62 -27.89 -1.90
N GLY A 358 -29.51 -28.32 -2.50
CA GLY A 358 -29.30 -28.25 -3.95
C GLY A 358 -28.86 -26.89 -4.46
N GLY A 359 -28.55 -25.94 -3.57
CA GLY A 359 -27.89 -24.69 -3.92
C GLY A 359 -26.43 -24.89 -4.34
N ALA A 360 -25.83 -23.82 -4.86
CA ALA A 360 -24.46 -23.83 -5.36
C ALA A 360 -23.60 -22.72 -4.73
N VAL A 361 -22.28 -22.94 -4.70
CA VAL A 361 -21.28 -21.95 -4.28
C VAL A 361 -20.33 -21.72 -5.45
N TYR A 362 -20.04 -20.47 -5.79
CA TYR A 362 -19.10 -20.13 -6.88
C TYR A 362 -17.99 -19.17 -6.42
N PRO A 363 -16.73 -19.46 -6.75
CA PRO A 363 -16.24 -20.68 -7.41
C PRO A 363 -16.50 -21.94 -6.55
N ASP A 364 -16.71 -23.08 -7.20
CA ASP A 364 -17.09 -24.34 -6.54
C ASP A 364 -15.88 -25.24 -6.26
N ARG A 365 -14.77 -25.02 -6.97
CA ARG A 365 -13.54 -25.80 -6.83
C ARG A 365 -12.30 -24.96 -7.03
N CYS A 366 -11.28 -25.22 -6.22
CA CYS A 366 -9.96 -24.62 -6.34
C CYS A 366 -8.89 -25.62 -5.87
N ASN A 367 -7.64 -25.39 -6.26
CA ASN A 367 -6.53 -26.19 -5.80
C ASN A 367 -5.29 -25.33 -5.52
N ILE A 368 -4.39 -25.88 -4.71
CA ILE A 368 -3.07 -25.32 -4.44
C ILE A 368 -2.07 -26.28 -5.05
N SER A 369 -1.19 -25.75 -5.89
CA SER A 369 -0.15 -26.52 -6.57
C SER A 369 1.23 -25.98 -6.20
N LEU A 370 2.20 -26.88 -6.06
CA LEU A 370 3.61 -26.55 -5.91
C LEU A 370 4.37 -26.87 -7.19
N VAL A 371 5.40 -26.07 -7.47
CA VAL A 371 6.40 -26.30 -8.52
C VAL A 371 7.79 -26.02 -7.94
N ALA A 372 8.81 -26.67 -8.47
CA ALA A 372 10.20 -26.35 -8.17
C ALA A 372 10.70 -25.25 -9.12
N LEU A 373 11.44 -24.28 -8.57
CA LEU A 373 12.05 -23.19 -9.31
C LEU A 373 13.57 -23.35 -9.32
N CYS A 374 14.19 -22.91 -10.41
CA CYS A 374 15.63 -22.77 -10.57
C CYS A 374 15.90 -21.35 -11.08
N ASP A 375 16.09 -20.42 -10.14
CA ASP A 375 16.41 -19.03 -10.42
C ASP A 375 17.60 -18.58 -9.56
N LEU A 376 18.79 -19.07 -9.94
CA LEU A 376 20.02 -18.81 -9.19
C LEU A 376 20.36 -17.32 -9.14
N GLN A 377 20.11 -16.56 -10.21
CA GLN A 377 20.40 -15.13 -10.22
C GLN A 377 19.58 -14.39 -9.16
N LYS A 378 18.29 -14.71 -9.08
CA LYS A 378 17.38 -14.10 -8.10
C LYS A 378 17.70 -14.54 -6.68
N HIS A 379 17.90 -15.84 -6.47
CA HIS A 379 18.24 -16.39 -5.17
C HIS A 379 19.57 -15.83 -4.64
N THR A 380 20.62 -15.83 -5.49
CA THR A 380 21.91 -15.22 -5.15
C THR A 380 21.76 -13.73 -4.88
N GLY A 381 21.06 -12.96 -5.72
CA GLY A 381 20.86 -11.53 -5.52
C GLY A 381 20.19 -11.20 -4.18
N LYS A 382 19.16 -11.97 -3.79
CA LYS A 382 18.47 -11.82 -2.49
C LYS A 382 19.41 -12.05 -1.31
N LEU A 383 20.35 -12.99 -1.43
CA LEU A 383 21.32 -13.30 -0.39
C LEU A 383 22.49 -12.32 -0.38
N THR A 384 23.14 -12.10 -1.52
CA THR A 384 24.38 -11.31 -1.61
C THR A 384 24.16 -9.83 -1.31
N PHE A 385 22.93 -9.32 -1.49
CA PHE A 385 22.59 -7.95 -1.07
C PHE A 385 22.96 -7.70 0.40
N TRP A 386 22.74 -8.68 1.28
CA TRP A 386 23.02 -8.52 2.71
C TRP A 386 24.50 -8.64 3.08
N ASP A 387 25.35 -9.11 2.18
CA ASP A 387 26.79 -9.19 2.44
C ASP A 387 27.45 -7.82 2.44
N ASP A 388 26.93 -6.90 1.63
CA ASP A 388 27.43 -5.54 1.49
C ASP A 388 26.29 -4.56 1.15
N VAL A 389 25.74 -3.93 2.19
CA VAL A 389 24.72 -2.89 2.10
C VAL A 389 25.42 -1.54 2.27
N TYR A 390 25.86 -0.94 1.15
CA TYR A 390 26.59 0.35 1.13
C TYR A 390 27.89 0.37 1.96
N GLY A 391 28.68 -0.69 1.92
CA GLY A 391 29.92 -0.86 2.69
C GLY A 391 29.72 -1.57 4.04
N PHE A 392 28.47 -1.88 4.43
CA PHE A 392 28.15 -2.48 5.71
C PHE A 392 27.73 -3.94 5.56
N ASN A 393 28.38 -4.84 6.30
CA ASN A 393 27.99 -6.25 6.36
C ASN A 393 26.72 -6.41 7.21
N MET A 394 25.63 -6.85 6.58
CA MET A 394 24.34 -7.12 7.21
C MET A 394 23.92 -8.59 7.05
N SER A 395 24.89 -9.50 6.92
CA SER A 395 24.66 -10.92 6.63
C SER A 395 23.81 -11.65 7.69
N SER A 396 23.72 -11.11 8.91
CA SER A 396 22.81 -11.57 9.96
C SER A 396 21.33 -11.58 9.52
N MET A 397 20.94 -10.71 8.58
CA MET A 397 19.59 -10.63 8.04
C MET A 397 19.20 -11.84 7.17
N LYS A 398 20.18 -12.55 6.57
CA LYS A 398 19.92 -13.71 5.70
C LYS A 398 19.09 -14.79 6.40
N LYS A 399 19.32 -15.01 7.70
CA LYS A 399 18.63 -16.02 8.50
C LYS A 399 17.13 -15.71 8.69
N ALA A 400 16.77 -14.43 8.77
CA ALA A 400 15.39 -13.99 8.90
C ALA A 400 14.67 -13.97 7.54
N VAL A 401 15.37 -13.54 6.49
CA VAL A 401 14.80 -13.33 5.15
C VAL A 401 14.61 -14.62 4.34
N LEU A 402 15.34 -15.69 4.65
CA LEU A 402 15.27 -16.98 3.94
C LEU A 402 13.95 -17.75 4.18
N PRO A 403 13.45 -17.90 5.42
CA PRO A 403 12.20 -18.59 5.68
C PRO A 403 10.95 -17.82 5.21
N GLU A 404 11.06 -16.52 4.97
CA GLU A 404 9.93 -15.69 4.55
C GLU A 404 9.48 -16.03 3.12
N ALA A 405 8.18 -16.33 3.00
CA ALA A 405 7.54 -16.51 1.71
C ALA A 405 7.38 -15.15 1.00
N ILE A 406 7.72 -15.11 -0.29
CA ILE A 406 7.57 -13.91 -1.12
C ILE A 406 6.42 -14.13 -2.09
N VAL A 407 5.55 -13.11 -2.20
CA VAL A 407 4.53 -13.05 -3.25
C VAL A 407 5.09 -12.31 -4.44
N GLU A 408 5.27 -13.01 -5.55
CA GLU A 408 5.83 -12.41 -6.76
C GLU A 408 5.46 -13.19 -8.02
N ILE A 409 5.59 -12.51 -9.17
CA ILE A 409 5.48 -13.14 -10.47
C ILE A 409 6.83 -13.79 -10.80
N VAL A 410 6.80 -15.10 -11.04
CA VAL A 410 7.97 -15.89 -11.42
C VAL A 410 8.04 -16.04 -12.94
N ASN A 411 9.26 -16.08 -13.49
CA ASN A 411 9.46 -16.35 -14.91
C ASN A 411 9.13 -17.83 -15.21
N PRO A 412 8.21 -18.13 -16.15
CA PRO A 412 7.89 -19.52 -16.49
C PRO A 412 9.11 -20.37 -16.88
N ASP A 413 10.14 -19.76 -17.45
CA ASP A 413 11.37 -20.45 -17.85
C ASP A 413 12.22 -20.91 -16.67
N THR A 414 11.95 -20.45 -15.44
CA THR A 414 12.66 -20.90 -14.22
C THR A 414 11.99 -22.11 -13.57
N ILE A 415 10.79 -22.51 -14.02
CA ILE A 415 10.09 -23.70 -13.53
C ILE A 415 10.83 -24.96 -14.02
N VAL A 416 11.18 -25.86 -13.09
CA VAL A 416 11.96 -27.08 -13.39
C VAL A 416 11.29 -28.38 -12.95
N SER A 417 10.01 -28.33 -12.55
CA SER A 417 9.23 -29.54 -12.26
C SER A 417 7.86 -29.51 -12.91
N GLU A 418 7.26 -30.70 -12.98
CA GLU A 418 5.80 -30.79 -13.11
C GLU A 418 5.12 -30.25 -11.84
N PRO A 419 3.91 -29.65 -11.95
CA PRO A 419 3.16 -29.19 -10.79
C PRO A 419 2.61 -30.37 -9.98
N PHE A 420 2.60 -30.22 -8.66
CA PHE A 420 1.99 -31.16 -7.74
C PHE A 420 0.87 -30.49 -6.94
N ILE A 421 -0.34 -31.00 -7.03
CA ILE A 421 -1.49 -30.49 -6.27
C ILE A 421 -1.35 -30.95 -4.81
N ILE A 422 -1.14 -30.01 -3.90
CA ILE A 422 -1.05 -30.27 -2.45
C ILE A 422 -2.40 -30.18 -1.76
N LYS A 423 -3.38 -29.50 -2.37
CA LYS A 423 -4.72 -29.39 -1.83
C LYS A 423 -5.72 -29.18 -2.95
N ASP A 424 -6.78 -29.98 -2.96
CA ASP A 424 -7.97 -29.77 -3.78
C ASP A 424 -9.13 -29.47 -2.83
N ILE A 425 -9.85 -28.38 -3.10
CA ILE A 425 -10.93 -27.88 -2.26
C ILE A 425 -12.18 -27.83 -3.12
N ASN A 426 -13.20 -28.58 -2.70
CA ASN A 426 -14.56 -28.45 -3.19
C ASN A 426 -15.33 -27.56 -2.20
N CYS A 427 -15.64 -26.32 -2.60
CA CYS A 427 -16.26 -25.31 -1.73
C CYS A 427 -17.66 -25.73 -1.26
N LEU A 428 -18.36 -26.60 -2.01
CA LEU A 428 -19.67 -27.10 -1.61
C LEU A 428 -19.55 -28.07 -0.41
N THR A 429 -18.52 -28.91 -0.37
CA THR A 429 -18.37 -29.96 0.65
C THR A 429 -17.36 -29.63 1.74
N ALA A 430 -16.47 -28.67 1.53
CA ALA A 430 -15.42 -28.30 2.47
C ALA A 430 -15.98 -27.80 3.81
N ALA A 431 -15.36 -28.22 4.90
CA ALA A 431 -15.56 -27.68 6.24
C ALA A 431 -14.28 -26.95 6.70
N VAL A 432 -14.40 -26.03 7.67
CA VAL A 432 -13.26 -25.24 8.19
C VAL A 432 -12.09 -26.13 8.64
N LYS A 433 -12.40 -27.25 9.31
CA LYS A 433 -11.40 -28.24 9.75
C LYS A 433 -10.60 -28.86 8.59
N ASP A 434 -11.13 -28.86 7.37
CA ASP A 434 -10.45 -29.43 6.21
C ASP A 434 -9.40 -28.45 5.65
N LEU A 435 -9.40 -27.19 6.09
CA LEU A 435 -8.45 -26.17 5.66
C LEU A 435 -7.11 -26.26 6.41
N ASP A 436 -7.07 -26.95 7.54
CA ASP A 436 -5.82 -27.38 8.19
C ASP A 436 -5.49 -28.81 7.74
N PHE A 437 -4.32 -28.98 7.12
CA PHE A 437 -3.94 -30.23 6.49
C PHE A 437 -2.42 -30.39 6.42
N CYS A 438 -1.96 -31.63 6.28
CA CYS A 438 -0.59 -31.94 5.86
C CYS A 438 -0.65 -32.79 4.59
N THR A 439 0.28 -32.56 3.67
CA THR A 439 0.39 -33.32 2.43
C THR A 439 1.85 -33.57 2.10
N ASP A 440 2.17 -34.84 1.88
CA ASP A 440 3.44 -35.24 1.29
C ASP A 440 3.37 -34.98 -0.22
N PHE A 441 4.38 -34.31 -0.76
CA PHE A 441 4.45 -33.98 -2.18
C PHE A 441 5.72 -34.55 -2.81
N SER A 442 5.64 -34.78 -4.12
CA SER A 442 6.80 -35.16 -4.93
C SER A 442 6.75 -34.43 -6.27
N LEU A 443 7.80 -33.70 -6.59
CA LEU A 443 7.96 -32.86 -7.78
C LEU A 443 8.92 -33.56 -8.75
N PRO A 444 8.42 -34.17 -9.84
CA PRO A 444 9.27 -34.73 -10.88
C PRO A 444 10.02 -33.61 -11.61
N ILE A 445 11.35 -33.67 -11.59
CA ILE A 445 12.20 -32.67 -12.25
C ILE A 445 12.24 -32.92 -13.75
N THR A 446 11.95 -31.87 -14.52
CA THR A 446 11.85 -31.89 -15.98
C THR A 446 13.10 -31.32 -16.65
N ARG A 447 13.91 -30.53 -15.92
CA ARG A 447 15.14 -29.91 -16.42
C ARG A 447 16.23 -29.90 -15.35
N ASP A 448 17.47 -30.19 -15.75
CA ASP A 448 18.63 -30.12 -14.86
C ASP A 448 18.86 -28.66 -14.38
N GLY A 449 19.16 -28.49 -13.09
CA GLY A 449 19.40 -27.20 -12.47
C GLY A 449 19.43 -27.30 -10.94
N THR A 450 19.85 -26.22 -10.28
CA THR A 450 19.80 -26.10 -8.82
C THR A 450 18.42 -25.59 -8.42
N CYS A 451 17.68 -26.36 -7.62
CA CYS A 451 16.43 -25.88 -7.03
C CYS A 451 16.77 -24.77 -6.01
N THR A 452 16.15 -23.61 -6.17
CA THR A 452 16.40 -22.40 -5.35
C THR A 452 15.16 -21.94 -4.63
#